data_AF-A0A813F561-F1
#
_entry.id   AF-A0A813F561-F1
#
_cell.length_a   1.000
_cell.length_b   1.000
_cell.length_c   1.000
_cell.angle_alpha   90.00
_cell.angle_beta   90.00
_cell.angle_gamma   90.00
#
_symmetry.space_group_name_H-M   'P 1'
#
loop_
_entity.id
_entity.type
_entity.pdbx_description
1 polymer ?
#
loop_
_entity_poly.entity_id
_entity_poly.type
_entity_poly.pdbx_seq_one_letter_code
_entity_poly.pdbx_strand_id
1 'polypeptide(L)'
;ALLLCRACLGKFYYVTDRDSGAKQKVESGEFDSTVGDRAKAAKTYREVVVYDPDQVYPEYVILYDRLDGGKTVTANDAPFHLELPVYWVNVHRNPISDPFSVHYTVREKIKDLIQRLASGTCSGSKPVVLDVRRVEDSELWNRYVGFKAGLHQSLRNMGETRCLPPNELDGRPESGHALTSKLLEDEVDAEEAAGIENMDFTLNELLLWHGTDEESATAIAESGFLSGSAGTVEHGRRFGEGAYFAEDLAKSISYAPESLAGVRYVLLCRTVCGHIWYTEKSSDTDAHQDAKRSLKHSVLANPDGKGPREYVLFEDTQAYPEYIVQLAVNDDFTATQEDEAPTNQITVQ
;
A
#
# COMPACT_ATOMS: atom_id res chain seq x y z
N ALA A 1 -1.05 6.00 27.14
CA ALA A 1 -1.46 4.86 26.30
C ALA A 1 -2.57 4.07 27.00
N LEU A 2 -3.47 3.47 26.24
CA LEU A 2 -4.44 2.45 26.63
C LEU A 2 -4.21 1.22 25.75
N LEU A 3 -4.61 0.05 26.23
CA LEU A 3 -4.71 -1.15 25.39
C LEU A 3 -6.18 -1.41 25.12
N LEU A 4 -6.53 -1.65 23.86
CA LEU A 4 -7.79 -2.29 23.51
C LEU A 4 -7.49 -3.78 23.31
N CYS A 5 -8.03 -4.60 24.18
CA CYS A 5 -7.74 -6.04 24.21
C CYS A 5 -8.93 -6.84 23.72
N ARG A 6 -8.64 -7.93 23.00
CA ARG A 6 -9.55 -9.05 22.82
C ARG A 6 -9.45 -9.94 24.06
N ALA A 7 -10.58 -10.22 24.70
CA ALA A 7 -10.63 -11.02 25.92
C ALA A 7 -11.60 -12.20 25.78
N CYS A 8 -11.14 -13.41 26.10
CA CYS A 8 -11.94 -14.63 26.14
C CYS A 8 -12.36 -14.93 27.59
N LEU A 9 -13.60 -14.60 27.94
CA LEU A 9 -14.05 -14.64 29.34
C LEU A 9 -14.55 -16.01 29.80
N GLY A 10 -14.88 -16.92 28.87
CA GLY A 10 -15.50 -18.20 29.20
C GLY A 10 -16.77 -18.04 30.06
N LYS A 11 -16.98 -18.99 30.97
CA LYS A 11 -18.02 -18.94 32.00
C LYS A 11 -17.59 -17.98 33.11
N PHE A 12 -18.13 -16.77 33.11
CA PHE A 12 -17.74 -15.75 34.09
C PHE A 12 -18.60 -15.77 35.36
N TYR A 13 -17.96 -15.51 36.51
CA TYR A 13 -18.63 -15.23 37.77
C TYR A 13 -19.08 -13.76 37.80
N TYR A 14 -20.39 -13.54 37.75
CA TYR A 14 -20.97 -12.21 37.81
C TYR A 14 -21.26 -11.79 39.25
N VAL A 15 -20.79 -10.60 39.64
CA VAL A 15 -21.02 -10.07 40.99
C VAL A 15 -21.24 -8.56 40.96
N THR A 16 -22.18 -8.07 41.75
CA THR A 16 -22.50 -6.63 41.88
C THR A 16 -21.78 -5.97 43.04
N ASP A 17 -21.54 -6.72 44.12
CA ASP A 17 -20.86 -6.27 45.32
C ASP A 17 -19.43 -6.82 45.41
N ARG A 18 -18.63 -6.28 46.32
CA ARG A 18 -17.27 -6.78 46.53
C ARG A 18 -17.32 -8.20 47.11
N ASP A 19 -16.79 -9.16 46.36
CA ASP A 19 -16.62 -10.55 46.80
C ASP A 19 -15.13 -10.91 46.86
N SER A 20 -14.59 -11.06 48.07
CA SER A 20 -13.21 -11.48 48.30
C SER A 20 -12.95 -12.94 47.92
N GLY A 21 -14.00 -13.73 47.69
CA GLY A 21 -13.97 -15.12 47.28
C GLY A 21 -13.96 -15.34 45.76
N ALA A 22 -14.06 -14.28 44.96
CA ALA A 22 -14.22 -14.40 43.51
C ALA A 22 -13.04 -15.14 42.83
N LYS A 23 -11.81 -14.92 43.30
CA LYS A 23 -10.61 -15.60 42.75
C LYS A 23 -10.65 -17.10 43.00
N GLN A 24 -11.08 -17.52 44.19
CA GLN A 24 -11.13 -18.94 44.57
C GLN A 24 -12.13 -19.72 43.72
N LYS A 25 -13.19 -19.06 43.24
CA LYS A 25 -14.17 -19.66 42.32
C LYS A 25 -13.62 -19.87 40.91
N VAL A 26 -12.63 -19.08 40.51
CA VAL A 26 -11.89 -19.31 39.26
C VAL A 26 -10.81 -20.38 39.47
N GLU A 27 -10.07 -20.31 40.58
CA GLU A 27 -9.06 -21.32 40.93
C GLU A 27 -9.65 -22.72 41.14
N SER A 28 -10.92 -22.83 41.56
CA SER A 28 -11.63 -24.11 41.68
C SER A 28 -12.10 -24.68 40.33
N GLY A 29 -11.99 -23.91 39.24
CA GLY A 29 -12.54 -24.25 37.93
C GLY A 29 -14.07 -24.11 37.83
N GLU A 30 -14.73 -23.48 38.81
CA GLU A 30 -16.17 -23.24 38.74
C GLU A 30 -16.52 -22.17 37.69
N PHE A 31 -15.61 -21.22 37.47
CA PHE A 31 -15.68 -20.13 36.50
C PHE A 31 -14.31 -19.88 35.86
N ASP A 32 -14.29 -19.23 34.70
CA ASP A 32 -13.07 -18.91 33.95
C ASP A 32 -12.63 -17.44 34.13
N SER A 33 -13.52 -16.57 34.59
CA SER A 33 -13.24 -15.15 34.81
C SER A 33 -14.25 -14.52 35.78
N THR A 34 -14.05 -13.25 36.16
CA THR A 34 -14.98 -12.50 37.01
C THR A 34 -15.44 -11.22 36.32
N VAL A 35 -16.74 -10.94 36.36
CA VAL A 35 -17.33 -9.68 35.92
C VAL A 35 -17.91 -8.96 37.14
N GLY A 36 -17.25 -7.89 37.56
CA GLY A 36 -17.72 -6.99 38.61
C GLY A 36 -18.59 -5.88 38.03
N ASP A 37 -19.91 -5.99 38.14
CA ASP A 37 -20.85 -4.95 37.68
C ASP A 37 -21.15 -3.93 38.78
N ARG A 38 -20.13 -3.11 39.09
CA ARG A 38 -20.24 -2.04 40.08
C ARG A 38 -21.06 -0.85 39.60
N ALA A 39 -21.46 -0.82 38.32
CA ALA A 39 -22.38 0.17 37.80
C ALA A 39 -23.76 0.09 38.45
N LYS A 40 -24.20 -1.11 38.83
CA LYS A 40 -25.47 -1.33 39.52
C LYS A 40 -25.45 -1.04 41.02
N ALA A 41 -24.30 -1.22 41.68
CA ALA A 41 -24.20 -1.09 43.14
C ALA A 41 -23.60 0.25 43.63
N ALA A 42 -22.65 0.82 42.88
CA ALA A 42 -21.86 1.98 43.31
C ALA A 42 -21.80 3.13 42.29
N LYS A 43 -22.57 3.06 41.18
CA LYS A 43 -22.55 4.00 40.04
C LYS A 43 -21.15 4.16 39.40
N THR A 44 -20.33 3.13 39.43
CA THR A 44 -19.02 3.11 38.76
C THR A 44 -19.07 2.27 37.48
N TYR A 45 -17.92 1.87 36.93
CA TYR A 45 -17.86 1.07 35.70
C TYR A 45 -17.98 -0.42 35.99
N ARG A 46 -18.28 -1.20 34.95
CA ARG A 46 -18.12 -2.66 34.96
C ARG A 46 -16.64 -2.98 34.75
N GLU A 47 -16.12 -3.85 35.59
CA GLU A 47 -14.74 -4.33 35.52
C GLU A 47 -14.75 -5.82 35.20
N VAL A 48 -13.79 -6.25 34.39
CA VAL A 48 -13.61 -7.65 34.02
C VAL A 48 -12.21 -8.07 34.47
N VAL A 49 -12.15 -9.22 35.15
CA VAL A 49 -10.91 -9.80 35.63
C VAL A 49 -10.75 -11.18 35.00
N VAL A 50 -9.71 -11.32 34.19
CA VAL A 50 -9.22 -12.62 33.71
C VAL A 50 -8.05 -13.06 34.59
N TYR A 51 -7.83 -14.37 34.71
CA TYR A 51 -6.84 -14.92 35.64
C TYR A 51 -5.74 -15.71 34.93
N ASP A 52 -6.00 -16.13 33.68
CA ASP A 52 -5.02 -16.74 32.80
C ASP A 52 -4.53 -15.69 31.77
N PRO A 53 -3.21 -15.46 31.64
CA PRO A 53 -2.68 -14.55 30.63
C PRO A 53 -3.11 -14.88 29.20
N ASP A 54 -3.37 -16.15 28.89
CA ASP A 54 -3.78 -16.59 27.55
C ASP A 54 -5.23 -16.23 27.22
N GLN A 55 -6.01 -15.71 28.19
CA GLN A 55 -7.37 -15.20 27.96
C GLN A 55 -7.40 -13.78 27.37
N VAL A 56 -6.27 -13.06 27.32
CA VAL A 56 -6.21 -11.68 26.85
C VAL A 56 -5.14 -11.50 25.79
N TYR A 57 -5.54 -10.93 24.66
CA TYR A 57 -4.65 -10.51 23.58
C TYR A 57 -4.75 -8.98 23.42
N PRO A 58 -3.66 -8.21 23.63
CA PRO A 58 -3.61 -6.80 23.29
C PRO A 58 -3.76 -6.62 21.77
N GLU A 59 -4.92 -6.16 21.32
CA GLU A 59 -5.23 -6.01 19.90
C GLU A 59 -4.73 -4.65 19.37
N TYR A 60 -4.91 -3.59 20.16
CA TYR A 60 -4.44 -2.24 19.81
C TYR A 60 -3.75 -1.55 20.98
N VAL A 61 -2.74 -0.73 20.66
CA VAL A 61 -2.18 0.27 21.56
C VAL A 61 -2.74 1.64 21.17
N ILE A 62 -3.49 2.26 22.07
CA ILE A 62 -4.14 3.55 21.84
C ILE A 62 -3.35 4.65 22.55
N LEU A 63 -2.82 5.59 21.78
CA LEU A 63 -2.24 6.83 22.29
C LEU A 63 -3.33 7.92 22.25
N TYR A 64 -3.47 8.68 23.34
CA TYR A 64 -4.50 9.71 23.46
C TYR A 64 -4.03 10.83 24.37
N ASP A 65 -4.49 12.05 24.07
CA ASP A 65 -4.35 13.22 24.94
C ASP A 65 -5.64 13.47 25.71
N ARG A 66 -5.52 13.87 26.98
CA ARG A 66 -6.65 14.31 27.80
C ARG A 66 -6.77 15.82 27.70
N LEU A 67 -7.97 16.31 27.36
CA LEU A 67 -8.25 17.73 27.14
C LEU A 67 -7.91 18.63 28.35
N ASP A 68 -7.88 18.07 29.57
CA ASP A 68 -7.77 18.84 30.82
C ASP A 68 -6.37 18.78 31.49
N GLY A 69 -5.39 18.12 30.88
CA GLY A 69 -4.08 17.87 31.50
C GLY A 69 -2.92 18.34 30.63
N GLY A 70 -2.48 19.58 30.83
CA GLY A 70 -1.41 20.22 30.06
C GLY A 70 -0.11 19.42 30.01
N LYS A 71 0.06 18.68 28.92
CA LYS A 71 1.27 18.36 28.15
C LYS A 71 0.82 17.44 27.02
N THR A 72 0.81 17.95 25.79
CA THR A 72 0.62 17.14 24.58
C THR A 72 1.68 16.05 24.60
N VAL A 73 1.27 14.79 24.74
CA VAL A 73 2.19 13.68 24.51
C VAL A 73 2.21 13.51 23.00
N THR A 74 3.23 14.09 22.36
CA THR A 74 3.58 13.66 21.00
C THR A 74 3.78 12.15 21.10
N ALA A 75 2.96 11.38 20.39
CA ALA A 75 3.25 9.97 20.16
C ALA A 75 4.74 9.90 19.78
N ASN A 76 5.50 8.97 20.36
CA ASN A 76 6.83 8.72 19.80
C ASN A 76 6.62 8.53 18.29
N ASP A 77 7.23 9.38 17.47
CA ASP A 77 7.11 9.34 16.00
C ASP A 77 7.66 8.05 15.40
N ALA A 78 8.11 7.10 16.24
CA ALA A 78 8.38 5.73 15.82
C ALA A 78 7.03 5.01 15.64
N PRO A 79 6.57 4.81 14.40
CA PRO A 79 5.33 4.10 14.14
C PRO A 79 5.36 2.73 14.83
N PHE A 80 4.23 2.32 15.39
CA PHE A 80 4.09 0.97 15.92
C PHE A 80 4.19 0.01 14.73
N HIS A 81 5.24 -0.83 14.70
CA HIS A 81 5.74 -1.57 13.53
C HIS A 81 4.85 -2.74 13.05
N LEU A 82 3.59 -2.45 12.71
CA LEU A 82 2.69 -3.36 11.99
C LEU A 82 2.57 -2.97 10.50
N GLU A 83 3.49 -2.16 9.99
CA GLU A 83 3.35 -1.50 8.69
C GLU A 83 3.95 -2.29 7.52
N LEU A 84 4.55 -3.46 7.75
CA LEU A 84 4.93 -4.35 6.64
C LEU A 84 3.68 -5.07 6.12
N PRO A 85 3.47 -5.15 4.80
CA PRO A 85 2.34 -5.88 4.26
C PRO A 85 2.36 -7.34 4.71
N VAL A 86 1.22 -7.84 5.19
CA VAL A 86 1.13 -9.16 5.87
C VAL A 86 1.55 -10.33 4.97
N TYR A 87 1.45 -10.16 3.65
CA TYR A 87 1.86 -11.17 2.66
C TYR A 87 3.37 -11.17 2.35
N TRP A 88 4.15 -10.29 2.98
CA TRP A 88 5.62 -10.31 2.86
C TRP A 88 6.23 -11.49 3.61
N VAL A 89 7.28 -12.07 3.04
CA VAL A 89 8.07 -13.12 3.70
C VAL A 89 8.80 -12.52 4.91
N ASN A 90 9.30 -11.30 4.77
CA ASN A 90 10.04 -10.60 5.83
C ASN A 90 9.15 -9.80 6.80
N VAL A 91 7.82 -10.01 6.81
CA VAL A 91 6.88 -9.28 7.68
C VAL A 91 7.24 -9.34 9.18
N HIS A 92 7.94 -10.39 9.61
CA HIS A 92 8.38 -10.61 10.99
C HIS A 92 9.62 -9.78 11.39
N ARG A 93 10.31 -9.15 10.45
CA ARG A 93 11.52 -8.36 10.69
C ARG A 93 11.15 -6.90 10.93
N ASN A 94 11.94 -6.21 11.76
CA ASN A 94 11.77 -4.77 11.94
C ASN A 94 12.50 -4.05 10.79
N PRO A 95 11.78 -3.36 9.88
CA PRO A 95 12.40 -2.76 8.70
C PRO A 95 13.37 -1.61 9.00
N ILE A 96 13.39 -1.07 10.22
CA ILE A 96 14.31 0.00 10.63
C ILE A 96 15.59 -0.58 11.23
N SER A 97 15.48 -1.55 12.14
CA SER A 97 16.63 -2.10 12.86
C SER A 97 17.24 -3.34 12.22
N ASP A 98 16.51 -3.99 11.31
CA ASP A 98 16.88 -5.24 10.67
C ASP A 98 16.54 -5.19 9.16
N PRO A 99 17.26 -4.37 8.38
CA PRO A 99 16.90 -4.07 7.00
C PRO A 99 17.04 -5.29 6.07
N PHE A 100 16.31 -5.25 4.96
CA PHE A 100 16.30 -6.27 3.94
C PHE A 100 15.96 -5.70 2.56
N SER A 101 16.54 -6.29 1.53
CA SER A 101 16.26 -6.01 0.12
C SER A 101 16.35 -7.32 -0.64
N VAL A 102 15.19 -7.87 -1.01
CA VAL A 102 15.08 -9.21 -1.60
C VAL A 102 13.93 -9.26 -2.59
N HIS A 103 14.14 -9.98 -3.70
CA HIS A 103 13.08 -10.28 -4.66
C HIS A 103 12.61 -11.72 -4.55
N TYR A 104 11.29 -11.93 -4.58
CA TYR A 104 10.66 -13.25 -4.51
C TYR A 104 9.83 -13.51 -5.75
N THR A 105 10.06 -14.64 -6.42
CA THR A 105 9.09 -15.14 -7.41
C THR A 105 7.78 -15.44 -6.69
N VAL A 106 6.69 -14.88 -7.22
CA VAL A 106 5.38 -15.02 -6.58
C VAL A 106 4.79 -16.40 -6.81
N ARG A 107 3.84 -16.79 -5.97
CA ARG A 107 3.07 -18.03 -6.18
C ARG A 107 2.14 -17.88 -7.39
N GLU A 108 1.81 -18.98 -8.05
CA GLU A 108 0.91 -19.01 -9.21
C GLU A 108 -0.41 -18.24 -8.97
N LYS A 109 -1.01 -18.36 -7.79
CA LYS A 109 -2.23 -17.61 -7.43
C LYS A 109 -2.07 -16.08 -7.55
N ILE A 110 -0.91 -15.53 -7.13
CA ILE A 110 -0.61 -14.10 -7.22
C ILE A 110 -0.31 -13.73 -8.68
N LYS A 111 0.41 -14.59 -9.40
CA LYS A 111 0.67 -14.42 -10.84
C LYS A 111 -0.64 -14.37 -11.64
N ASP A 112 -1.60 -15.25 -11.34
CA ASP A 112 -2.93 -15.28 -11.96
C ASP A 112 -3.74 -14.02 -11.67
N LEU A 113 -3.65 -13.47 -10.45
CA LEU A 113 -4.25 -12.18 -10.14
C LEU A 113 -3.61 -11.06 -10.96
N ILE A 114 -2.28 -11.01 -11.05
CA ILE A 114 -1.57 -10.00 -11.84
C ILE A 114 -1.85 -10.16 -13.33
N GLN A 115 -2.01 -11.38 -13.84
CA GLN A 115 -2.49 -11.65 -15.19
C GLN A 115 -3.90 -11.09 -15.42
N ARG A 116 -4.83 -11.30 -14.48
CA ARG A 116 -6.19 -10.72 -14.57
C ARG A 116 -6.16 -9.20 -14.53
N LEU A 117 -5.35 -8.60 -13.67
CA LEU A 117 -5.16 -7.16 -13.59
C LEU A 117 -4.59 -6.62 -14.92
N ALA A 118 -3.50 -7.20 -15.41
CA ALA A 118 -2.87 -6.84 -16.68
C ALA A 118 -3.84 -6.96 -17.85
N SER A 119 -4.63 -8.03 -17.90
CA SER A 119 -5.65 -8.24 -18.94
C SER A 119 -6.79 -7.23 -18.81
N GLY A 120 -7.23 -6.92 -17.60
CA GLY A 120 -8.33 -6.00 -17.34
C GLY A 120 -7.97 -4.54 -17.63
N THR A 121 -6.71 -4.16 -17.39
CA THR A 121 -6.25 -2.77 -17.59
C THR A 121 -5.57 -2.51 -18.94
N CYS A 122 -5.30 -3.52 -19.77
CA CYS A 122 -4.66 -3.29 -21.08
C CYS A 122 -5.69 -2.92 -22.16
N SER A 123 -5.66 -1.69 -22.67
CA SER A 123 -6.42 -1.33 -23.87
C SER A 123 -5.75 -1.88 -25.15
N GLY A 124 -6.34 -2.93 -25.73
CA GLY A 124 -5.81 -3.58 -26.94
C GLY A 124 -5.50 -5.05 -26.72
N SER A 125 -4.42 -5.54 -27.35
CA SER A 125 -3.98 -6.94 -27.25
C SER A 125 -3.60 -7.27 -25.82
N LYS A 126 -4.16 -8.37 -25.30
CA LYS A 126 -3.95 -8.78 -23.91
C LYS A 126 -2.57 -9.43 -23.79
N PRO A 127 -1.69 -8.92 -22.91
CA PRO A 127 -0.39 -9.51 -22.73
C PRO A 127 -0.49 -10.81 -21.94
N VAL A 128 0.50 -11.67 -22.10
CA VAL A 128 0.71 -12.86 -21.27
C VAL A 128 1.78 -12.53 -20.23
N VAL A 129 1.45 -12.70 -18.96
CA VAL A 129 2.37 -12.59 -17.82
C VAL A 129 3.20 -13.85 -17.75
N LEU A 130 4.50 -13.72 -18.03
CA LEU A 130 5.45 -14.82 -18.04
C LEU A 130 5.99 -15.11 -16.64
N ASP A 131 6.42 -14.06 -15.95
CA ASP A 131 6.98 -14.11 -14.60
C ASP A 131 6.61 -12.86 -13.81
N VAL A 132 6.57 -13.00 -12.49
CA VAL A 132 6.35 -11.90 -11.56
C VAL A 132 7.26 -12.07 -10.35
N ARG A 133 8.03 -11.01 -10.07
CA ARG A 133 8.86 -10.92 -8.87
C ARG A 133 8.30 -9.84 -7.95
N ARG A 134 8.01 -10.19 -6.71
CA ARG A 134 7.69 -9.23 -5.64
C ARG A 134 8.96 -8.63 -5.09
N VAL A 135 8.97 -7.31 -4.95
CA VAL A 135 10.03 -6.58 -4.28
C VAL A 135 9.69 -6.47 -2.80
N GLU A 136 10.63 -6.89 -1.94
CA GLU A 136 10.59 -6.68 -0.49
C GLU A 136 11.85 -5.91 -0.11
N ASP A 137 11.75 -4.58 -0.17
CA ASP A 137 12.79 -3.65 0.25
C ASP A 137 12.32 -2.78 1.42
N SER A 138 12.97 -2.94 2.57
CA SER A 138 12.61 -2.24 3.81
C SER A 138 12.95 -0.75 3.77
N GLU A 139 14.03 -0.35 3.09
CA GLU A 139 14.45 1.05 3.06
C GLU A 139 13.55 1.87 2.14
N LEU A 140 13.24 1.35 0.95
CA LEU A 140 12.26 1.94 0.04
C LEU A 140 10.89 2.03 0.73
N TRP A 141 10.47 0.97 1.43
CA TRP A 141 9.21 0.94 2.15
C TRP A 141 9.13 1.98 3.26
N ASN A 142 10.17 2.10 4.09
CA ASN A 142 10.22 3.09 5.16
C ASN A 142 10.12 4.52 4.61
N ARG A 143 10.78 4.81 3.47
CA ARG A 143 10.66 6.12 2.80
C ARG A 143 9.25 6.36 2.29
N TYR A 144 8.64 5.36 1.67
CA TYR A 144 7.27 5.41 1.16
C TYR A 144 6.23 5.65 2.26
N VAL A 145 6.32 4.90 3.38
CA VAL A 145 5.45 5.09 4.54
C VAL A 145 5.69 6.44 5.22
N GLY A 146 6.95 6.89 5.29
CA GLY A 146 7.30 8.22 5.79
C GLY A 146 6.65 9.34 4.98
N PHE A 147 6.60 9.21 3.65
CA PHE A 147 5.89 10.15 2.79
C PHE A 147 4.38 10.18 3.10
N LYS A 148 3.73 9.02 3.24
CA LYS A 148 2.31 8.91 3.64
C LYS A 148 2.05 9.60 4.98
N ALA A 149 2.88 9.34 5.98
CA ALA A 149 2.74 9.95 7.30
C ALA A 149 2.88 11.49 7.24
N GLY A 150 3.84 12.00 6.48
CA GLY A 150 4.01 13.44 6.24
C GLY A 150 2.79 14.07 5.56
N LEU A 151 2.21 13.39 4.57
CA LEU A 151 1.03 13.87 3.87
C LEU A 151 -0.22 13.87 4.76
N HIS A 152 -0.42 12.83 5.59
CA HIS A 152 -1.47 12.82 6.62
C HIS A 152 -1.35 14.00 7.58
N GLN A 153 -0.13 14.29 8.04
CA GLN A 153 0.10 15.44 8.91
C GLN A 153 -0.24 16.76 8.20
N SER A 154 0.07 16.87 6.90
CA SER A 154 -0.31 18.03 6.09
C SER A 154 -1.83 18.20 6.00
N LEU A 155 -2.59 17.14 5.70
CA LEU A 155 -4.06 17.18 5.67
C LEU A 155 -4.63 17.62 7.02
N ARG A 156 -4.14 17.05 8.13
CA ARG A 156 -4.55 17.45 9.48
C ARG A 156 -4.29 18.93 9.76
N ASN A 157 -3.14 19.44 9.34
CA ASN A 157 -2.79 20.86 9.50
C ASN A 157 -3.70 21.78 8.68
N MET A 158 -4.19 21.32 7.53
CA MET A 158 -5.15 22.04 6.68
C MET A 158 -6.62 21.86 7.13
N GLY A 159 -6.89 20.98 8.10
CA GLY A 159 -8.26 20.65 8.53
C GLY A 159 -9.01 19.77 7.53
N GLU A 160 -8.29 19.08 6.65
CA GLU A 160 -8.83 18.20 5.62
C GLU A 160 -8.79 16.74 6.08
N THR A 161 -9.79 15.95 5.64
CA THR A 161 -9.89 14.53 6.01
C THR A 161 -9.43 13.58 4.89
N ARG A 162 -9.38 14.05 3.64
CA ARG A 162 -8.94 13.29 2.47
C ARG A 162 -8.56 14.21 1.31
N CYS A 163 -7.73 13.73 0.40
CA CYS A 163 -7.55 14.32 -0.92
C CYS A 163 -8.77 14.04 -1.82
N LEU A 164 -9.03 14.94 -2.78
CA LEU A 164 -10.05 14.69 -3.83
C LEU A 164 -9.58 13.54 -4.74
N PRO A 165 -10.40 12.50 -4.94
CA PRO A 165 -10.00 11.33 -5.72
C PRO A 165 -10.07 11.58 -7.25
N PRO A 166 -9.33 10.80 -8.06
CA PRO A 166 -9.26 10.99 -9.51
C PRO A 166 -10.61 11.09 -10.23
N ASN A 167 -11.62 10.34 -9.81
CA ASN A 167 -12.96 10.33 -10.41
C ASN A 167 -13.76 11.62 -10.14
N GLU A 168 -13.38 12.42 -9.15
CA GLU A 168 -14.04 13.68 -8.84
C GLU A 168 -13.37 14.88 -9.53
N LEU A 169 -12.23 14.70 -10.22
CA LEU A 169 -11.43 15.79 -10.78
C LEU A 169 -11.93 16.30 -12.14
N ASP A 170 -12.54 15.44 -12.96
CA ASP A 170 -13.05 15.77 -14.30
C ASP A 170 -14.56 16.13 -14.29
N GLY A 171 -15.15 16.21 -13.10
CA GLY A 171 -16.58 16.47 -12.92
C GLY A 171 -17.49 15.28 -13.24
N ARG A 172 -16.95 14.06 -13.38
CA ARG A 172 -17.72 12.83 -13.65
C ARG A 172 -17.54 11.79 -12.53
N PRO A 173 -18.13 12.00 -11.35
CA PRO A 173 -17.89 11.14 -10.18
C PRO A 173 -18.21 9.65 -10.40
N GLU A 174 -19.15 9.33 -11.29
CA GLU A 174 -19.57 7.95 -11.64
C GLU A 174 -18.63 7.27 -12.65
N SER A 175 -17.72 8.01 -13.29
CA SER A 175 -16.82 7.51 -14.33
C SER A 175 -15.46 8.20 -14.24
N GLY A 176 -14.41 7.47 -13.87
CA GLY A 176 -13.09 8.09 -13.67
C GLY A 176 -12.30 7.50 -12.51
N HIS A 177 -12.80 6.43 -11.89
CA HIS A 177 -12.02 5.64 -10.94
C HIS A 177 -10.77 5.11 -11.62
N ALA A 178 -9.69 4.93 -10.85
CA ALA A 178 -8.51 4.28 -11.39
C ALA A 178 -8.88 2.86 -11.87
N LEU A 179 -8.48 2.48 -13.08
CA LEU A 179 -8.86 1.17 -13.66
C LEU A 179 -8.43 0.00 -12.78
N THR A 180 -7.23 0.10 -12.19
CA THR A 180 -6.69 -0.89 -11.26
C THR A 180 -7.54 -0.99 -9.99
N SER A 181 -7.90 0.13 -9.36
CA SER A 181 -8.74 0.16 -8.16
C SER A 181 -10.07 -0.55 -8.38
N LYS A 182 -10.75 -0.27 -9.50
CA LYS A 182 -12.05 -0.88 -9.81
C LYS A 182 -11.96 -2.40 -9.97
N LEU A 183 -10.92 -2.90 -10.65
CA LEU A 183 -10.74 -4.34 -10.82
C LEU A 183 -10.44 -5.04 -9.50
N LEU A 184 -9.70 -4.38 -8.63
CA LEU A 184 -9.28 -4.93 -7.35
C LEU A 184 -10.40 -4.97 -6.32
N GLU A 185 -11.38 -4.07 -6.38
CA GLU A 185 -12.60 -4.11 -5.55
C GLU A 185 -13.42 -5.40 -5.75
N ASP A 186 -13.39 -5.95 -6.97
CA ASP A 186 -14.13 -7.17 -7.33
C ASP A 186 -13.34 -8.47 -7.06
N GLU A 187 -12.08 -8.37 -6.60
CA GLU A 187 -11.15 -9.50 -6.49
C GLU A 187 -11.04 -10.06 -5.07
N VAL A 188 -11.39 -11.34 -4.91
CA VAL A 188 -11.39 -12.03 -3.59
C VAL A 188 -9.97 -12.24 -3.05
N ASP A 189 -8.99 -12.39 -3.95
CA ASP A 189 -7.59 -12.70 -3.60
C ASP A 189 -6.70 -11.46 -3.47
N ALA A 190 -7.30 -10.29 -3.60
CA ALA A 190 -6.57 -9.04 -3.72
C ALA A 190 -5.80 -8.69 -2.42
N GLU A 191 -6.32 -9.10 -1.26
CA GLU A 191 -5.64 -8.94 0.03
C GLU A 191 -4.34 -9.75 0.12
N GLU A 192 -4.33 -10.99 -0.38
CA GLU A 192 -3.14 -11.85 -0.34
C GLU A 192 -2.01 -11.38 -1.27
N ALA A 193 -2.34 -10.58 -2.29
CA ALA A 193 -1.39 -10.11 -3.30
C ALA A 193 -1.01 -8.64 -3.12
N ALA A 194 -1.91 -7.80 -2.64
CA ALA A 194 -1.68 -6.36 -2.60
C ALA A 194 -2.25 -5.71 -1.34
N GLY A 195 -2.61 -6.48 -0.30
CA GLY A 195 -3.03 -5.95 1.00
C GLY A 195 -3.96 -4.74 0.86
N ILE A 196 -5.01 -4.88 0.05
CA ILE A 196 -5.80 -3.76 -0.47
C ILE A 196 -6.55 -3.05 0.65
N GLU A 197 -6.88 -3.77 1.72
CA GLU A 197 -7.44 -3.17 2.93
C GLU A 197 -6.45 -2.20 3.61
N ASN A 198 -5.15 -2.32 3.32
CA ASN A 198 -4.09 -1.44 3.82
C ASN A 198 -3.75 -0.28 2.86
N MET A 199 -4.43 -0.17 1.71
CA MET A 199 -4.28 0.99 0.84
C MET A 199 -4.97 2.22 1.44
N ASP A 200 -4.29 3.34 1.38
CA ASP A 200 -4.76 4.60 1.93
C ASP A 200 -5.52 5.42 0.88
N PHE A 201 -6.80 5.11 0.73
CA PHE A 201 -7.69 5.82 -0.20
C PHE A 201 -7.83 7.31 0.16
N THR A 202 -7.57 7.73 1.40
CA THR A 202 -7.66 9.14 1.79
C THR A 202 -6.52 9.98 1.19
N LEU A 203 -5.41 9.35 0.83
CA LEU A 203 -4.24 9.97 0.21
C LEU A 203 -4.15 9.74 -1.30
N ASN A 204 -5.19 9.17 -1.91
CA ASN A 204 -5.12 8.66 -3.29
C ASN A 204 -3.95 7.68 -3.48
N GLU A 205 -3.84 6.69 -2.59
CA GLU A 205 -2.96 5.55 -2.81
C GLU A 205 -3.53 4.68 -3.93
N LEU A 206 -2.76 4.44 -5.00
CA LEU A 206 -3.17 3.72 -6.20
C LEU A 206 -2.11 2.71 -6.61
N LEU A 207 -2.54 1.57 -7.16
CA LEU A 207 -1.66 0.69 -7.91
C LEU A 207 -1.61 1.14 -9.37
N LEU A 208 -0.42 1.49 -9.87
CA LEU A 208 -0.23 1.99 -11.24
C LEU A 208 0.92 1.27 -11.93
N TRP A 209 0.86 1.20 -13.27
CA TRP A 209 1.86 0.57 -14.11
C TRP A 209 2.95 1.57 -14.52
N HIS A 210 4.21 1.14 -14.51
CA HIS A 210 5.34 1.87 -15.07
C HIS A 210 6.10 1.00 -16.07
N GLY A 211 6.15 1.39 -17.33
CA GLY A 211 6.87 0.64 -18.36
C GLY A 211 8.29 1.13 -18.52
N THR A 212 9.25 0.21 -18.58
CA THR A 212 10.68 0.51 -18.72
C THR A 212 11.43 -0.71 -19.25
N ASP A 213 12.74 -0.62 -19.45
CA ASP A 213 13.58 -1.77 -19.81
C ASP A 213 13.94 -2.62 -18.58
N GLU A 214 14.53 -3.81 -18.79
CA GLU A 214 14.88 -4.75 -17.71
C GLU A 214 15.88 -4.19 -16.70
N GLU A 215 16.90 -3.49 -17.19
CA GLU A 215 17.98 -2.94 -16.37
C GLU A 215 17.43 -1.81 -15.49
N SER A 216 16.66 -0.91 -16.09
CA SER A 216 15.95 0.16 -15.39
C SER A 216 14.94 -0.38 -14.38
N ALA A 217 14.16 -1.42 -14.72
CA ALA A 217 13.21 -2.04 -13.80
C ALA A 217 13.90 -2.58 -12.55
N THR A 218 15.04 -3.25 -12.74
CA THR A 218 15.85 -3.81 -11.66
C THR A 218 16.48 -2.69 -10.82
N ALA A 219 17.10 -1.68 -11.45
CA ALA A 219 17.68 -0.54 -10.75
C ALA A 219 16.66 0.25 -9.93
N ILE A 220 15.43 0.43 -10.44
CA ILE A 220 14.34 1.09 -9.72
C ILE A 220 13.91 0.25 -8.50
N ALA A 221 13.83 -1.07 -8.64
CA ALA A 221 13.47 -1.96 -7.53
C ALA A 221 14.52 -1.96 -6.40
N GLU A 222 15.78 -1.71 -6.72
CA GLU A 222 16.89 -1.69 -5.75
C GLU A 222 17.14 -0.31 -5.13
N SER A 223 16.94 0.77 -5.89
CA SER A 223 17.36 2.10 -5.48
C SER A 223 16.25 3.16 -5.49
N GLY A 224 15.08 2.85 -6.04
CA GLY A 224 13.95 3.77 -6.21
C GLY A 224 13.99 4.55 -7.53
N PHE A 225 12.90 5.27 -7.84
CA PHE A 225 12.66 5.88 -9.15
C PHE A 225 13.61 7.04 -9.54
N LEU A 226 14.18 7.77 -8.57
CA LEU A 226 14.99 8.97 -8.85
C LEU A 226 16.45 8.87 -8.37
N SER A 227 16.88 7.72 -7.84
CA SER A 227 18.23 7.54 -7.26
C SER A 227 19.35 7.29 -8.29
N GLY A 228 19.04 7.22 -9.58
CA GLY A 228 20.01 6.87 -10.64
C GLY A 228 19.99 7.77 -11.89
N SER A 229 19.06 8.72 -12.00
CA SER A 229 18.87 9.55 -13.20
C SER A 229 19.65 10.87 -13.13
N ALA A 230 20.99 10.77 -13.03
CA ALA A 230 21.90 11.82 -13.49
C ALA A 230 22.01 11.88 -15.04
N GLY A 231 21.16 11.13 -15.74
CA GLY A 231 20.84 11.28 -17.16
C GLY A 231 19.38 11.69 -17.28
N THR A 232 19.16 12.89 -17.79
CA THR A 232 17.87 13.39 -18.28
C THR A 232 17.06 12.28 -18.96
N VAL A 233 15.88 11.97 -18.42
CA VAL A 233 14.88 11.17 -19.15
C VAL A 233 14.54 11.95 -20.43
N GLU A 234 15.10 11.54 -21.58
CA GLU A 234 14.88 12.18 -22.89
C GLU A 234 13.44 11.93 -23.41
N HIS A 235 12.73 10.98 -22.83
CA HIS A 235 11.37 10.63 -23.22
C HIS A 235 10.33 11.11 -22.19
N GLY A 236 9.18 11.61 -22.68
CA GLY A 236 7.98 11.69 -21.86
C GLY A 236 7.79 12.92 -20.97
N ARG A 237 8.50 14.04 -21.12
CA ARG A 237 8.26 15.29 -20.34
C ARG A 237 6.99 16.07 -20.72
N ARG A 238 5.99 15.39 -21.31
CA ARG A 238 4.78 16.00 -21.89
C ARG A 238 3.97 16.79 -20.85
N PHE A 239 3.98 16.34 -19.60
CA PHE A 239 3.25 16.92 -18.47
C PHE A 239 4.18 17.37 -17.35
N GLY A 240 5.45 17.63 -17.67
CA GLY A 240 6.46 18.10 -16.75
C GLY A 240 7.44 17.04 -16.26
N GLU A 241 8.22 17.41 -15.24
CA GLU A 241 9.29 16.59 -14.67
C GLU A 241 8.76 15.71 -13.54
N GLY A 242 9.09 14.41 -13.61
CA GLY A 242 8.69 13.41 -12.64
C GLY A 242 8.70 12.00 -13.23
N ALA A 243 8.37 11.01 -12.40
CA ALA A 243 8.16 9.63 -12.83
C ALA A 243 6.72 9.47 -13.36
N TYR A 244 6.59 8.84 -14.53
CA TYR A 244 5.31 8.67 -15.24
C TYR A 244 4.73 7.28 -14.99
N PHE A 245 3.45 7.23 -14.69
CA PHE A 245 2.69 6.01 -14.44
C PHE A 245 1.37 6.04 -15.21
N ALA A 246 0.79 4.88 -15.46
CA ALA A 246 -0.53 4.77 -16.09
C ALA A 246 -1.39 3.72 -15.40
N GLU A 247 -2.71 3.96 -15.37
CA GLU A 247 -3.68 2.95 -14.97
C GLU A 247 -3.91 1.91 -16.08
N ASP A 248 -3.69 2.31 -17.34
CA ASP A 248 -3.81 1.47 -18.51
C ASP A 248 -2.46 0.83 -18.84
N LEU A 249 -2.43 -0.50 -18.84
CA LEU A 249 -1.19 -1.24 -19.08
C LEU A 249 -0.67 -1.05 -20.51
N ALA A 250 -1.54 -0.87 -21.51
CA ALA A 250 -1.10 -0.66 -22.89
C ALA A 250 -0.26 0.61 -23.03
N LYS A 251 -0.60 1.65 -22.25
CA LYS A 251 0.16 2.89 -22.19
C LYS A 251 1.56 2.65 -21.63
N SER A 252 1.68 1.89 -20.54
CA SER A 252 2.99 1.54 -19.97
C SER A 252 3.79 0.62 -20.89
N ILE A 253 3.17 -0.36 -21.56
CA ILE A 253 3.83 -1.22 -22.57
C ILE A 253 4.45 -0.39 -23.70
N SER A 254 3.84 0.74 -24.09
CA SER A 254 4.39 1.62 -25.14
C SER A 254 5.74 2.26 -24.76
N TYR A 255 6.06 2.31 -23.46
CA TYR A 255 7.35 2.78 -22.94
C TYR A 255 8.31 1.63 -22.58
N ALA A 256 7.84 0.38 -22.57
CA ALA A 256 8.64 -0.80 -22.28
C ALA A 256 9.25 -1.37 -23.57
N PRO A 257 10.55 -1.17 -23.87
CA PRO A 257 11.16 -1.74 -25.05
C PRO A 257 11.16 -3.27 -25.01
N GLU A 258 11.06 -3.88 -26.18
CA GLU A 258 11.12 -5.33 -26.32
C GLU A 258 12.57 -5.81 -26.26
N SER A 259 12.84 -6.75 -25.36
CA SER A 259 14.13 -7.42 -25.27
C SER A 259 14.39 -8.32 -26.48
N LEU A 260 15.62 -8.79 -26.63
CA LEU A 260 16.01 -9.74 -27.68
C LEU A 260 15.22 -11.06 -27.63
N ALA A 261 14.67 -11.41 -26.46
CA ALA A 261 13.85 -12.61 -26.25
C ALA A 261 12.37 -12.40 -26.58
N GLY A 262 11.96 -11.22 -27.08
CA GLY A 262 10.55 -10.92 -27.38
C GLY A 262 9.73 -10.57 -26.13
N VAL A 263 10.41 -10.18 -25.04
CA VAL A 263 9.82 -9.97 -23.72
C VAL A 263 9.93 -8.52 -23.30
N ARG A 264 8.93 -8.01 -22.58
CA ARG A 264 8.89 -6.63 -22.05
C ARG A 264 8.79 -6.65 -20.53
N TYR A 265 9.27 -5.58 -19.90
CA TYR A 265 9.22 -5.42 -18.46
C TYR A 265 8.36 -4.22 -18.08
N VAL A 266 7.51 -4.42 -17.08
CA VAL A 266 6.73 -3.34 -16.46
C VAL A 266 6.80 -3.51 -14.95
N LEU A 267 6.75 -2.40 -14.23
CA LEU A 267 6.58 -2.37 -12.79
C LEU A 267 5.09 -2.15 -12.46
N LEU A 268 4.59 -2.86 -11.46
CA LEU A 268 3.34 -2.51 -10.78
C LEU A 268 3.71 -1.86 -9.45
N CYS A 269 3.28 -0.63 -9.24
CA CYS A 269 3.77 0.19 -8.14
C CYS A 269 2.63 0.69 -7.26
N ARG A 270 2.86 0.69 -5.94
CA ARG A 270 2.04 1.51 -5.04
C ARG A 270 2.46 2.95 -5.19
N THR A 271 1.50 3.84 -5.37
CA THR A 271 1.76 5.25 -5.62
C THR A 271 0.88 6.08 -4.71
N VAL A 272 1.40 7.16 -4.14
CA VAL A 272 0.62 8.12 -3.35
C VAL A 272 0.49 9.41 -4.14
N CYS A 273 -0.69 9.63 -4.71
CA CYS A 273 -0.94 10.79 -5.56
C CYS A 273 -1.24 12.07 -4.78
N GLY A 274 -1.72 11.96 -3.53
CA GLY A 274 -2.12 13.10 -2.70
C GLY A 274 -3.11 14.02 -3.39
N HIS A 275 -3.01 15.34 -3.15
CA HIS A 275 -3.72 16.31 -3.97
C HIS A 275 -3.19 16.33 -5.40
N ILE A 276 -4.09 16.08 -6.35
CA ILE A 276 -3.76 15.96 -7.77
C ILE A 276 -4.00 17.29 -8.49
N TRP A 277 -3.08 17.66 -9.37
CA TRP A 277 -3.29 18.68 -10.41
C TRP A 277 -3.83 18.02 -11.67
N TYR A 278 -5.04 18.37 -12.08
CA TYR A 278 -5.68 17.80 -13.26
C TYR A 278 -5.47 18.67 -14.51
N THR A 279 -5.12 18.05 -15.64
CA THR A 279 -5.01 18.75 -16.93
C THR A 279 -5.53 17.89 -18.08
N GLU A 280 -6.32 18.50 -18.97
CA GLU A 280 -6.79 17.87 -20.22
C GLU A 280 -6.00 18.35 -21.44
N LYS A 281 -4.99 19.20 -21.23
CA LYS A 281 -4.18 19.69 -22.34
C LYS A 281 -3.49 18.52 -23.02
N SER A 282 -3.38 18.60 -24.34
CA SER A 282 -2.57 17.65 -25.10
C SER A 282 -1.08 17.79 -24.82
N SER A 283 -0.59 18.83 -24.15
CA SER A 283 0.76 18.89 -23.58
C SER A 283 0.78 20.02 -22.56
N ASP A 284 1.49 19.82 -21.44
CA ASP A 284 1.57 20.79 -20.35
C ASP A 284 2.91 20.65 -19.60
N THR A 285 4.01 21.09 -20.22
CA THR A 285 5.37 20.90 -19.68
C THR A 285 5.59 21.57 -18.31
N ASP A 286 4.80 22.59 -18.01
CA ASP A 286 4.87 23.33 -16.74
C ASP A 286 3.92 22.78 -15.67
N ALA A 287 3.11 21.76 -15.98
CA ALA A 287 2.10 21.22 -15.05
C ALA A 287 2.71 20.80 -13.70
N HIS A 288 3.89 20.19 -13.70
CA HIS A 288 4.59 19.85 -12.44
C HIS A 288 4.95 21.08 -11.58
N GLN A 289 5.31 22.22 -12.19
CA GLN A 289 5.62 23.45 -11.47
C GLN A 289 4.34 24.11 -10.96
N ASP A 290 3.31 24.16 -11.79
CA ASP A 290 2.01 24.73 -11.44
C ASP A 290 1.33 23.93 -10.33
N ALA A 291 1.45 22.60 -10.37
CA ALA A 291 1.04 21.68 -9.33
C ALA A 291 1.74 22.04 -8.00
N LYS A 292 3.07 22.11 -7.98
CA LYS A 292 3.85 22.47 -6.77
C LYS A 292 3.48 23.85 -6.23
N ARG A 293 3.32 24.86 -7.10
CA ARG A 293 2.89 26.22 -6.72
C ARG A 293 1.48 26.24 -6.11
N SER A 294 0.65 25.30 -6.51
CA SER A 294 -0.73 25.13 -6.04
C SER A 294 -0.87 24.10 -4.93
N LEU A 295 0.24 23.72 -4.28
CA LEU A 295 0.29 22.74 -3.19
C LEU A 295 -0.30 21.38 -3.56
N LYS A 296 -0.12 20.96 -4.81
CA LYS A 296 -0.45 19.63 -5.33
C LYS A 296 0.80 18.75 -5.31
N HIS A 297 0.57 17.45 -5.14
CA HIS A 297 1.61 16.43 -4.94
C HIS A 297 1.86 15.59 -6.20
N SER A 298 0.96 15.65 -7.18
CA SER A 298 1.09 14.93 -8.45
C SER A 298 0.31 15.63 -9.56
N VAL A 299 0.54 15.21 -10.80
CA VAL A 299 -0.28 15.58 -11.97
C VAL A 299 -1.04 14.35 -12.46
N LEU A 300 -2.32 14.54 -12.78
CA LEU A 300 -3.13 13.60 -13.58
C LEU A 300 -3.44 14.28 -14.91
N ALA A 301 -2.86 13.74 -15.97
CA ALA A 301 -3.12 14.18 -17.33
C ALA A 301 -4.13 13.26 -18.02
N ASN A 302 -5.14 13.85 -18.64
CA ASN A 302 -6.12 13.16 -19.49
C ASN A 302 -6.16 13.86 -20.86
N PRO A 303 -5.16 13.58 -21.74
CA PRO A 303 -4.94 14.38 -22.94
C PRO A 303 -6.18 14.42 -23.84
N ASP A 304 -6.65 15.60 -24.20
CA ASP A 304 -7.86 15.82 -25.03
C ASP A 304 -9.16 15.23 -24.44
N GLY A 305 -9.16 14.92 -23.13
CA GLY A 305 -10.25 14.26 -22.43
C GLY A 305 -10.54 12.84 -22.92
N LYS A 306 -9.58 12.21 -23.62
CA LYS A 306 -9.73 10.92 -24.30
C LYS A 306 -8.46 10.08 -24.17
N GLY A 307 -8.64 8.77 -23.99
CA GLY A 307 -7.52 7.81 -23.97
C GLY A 307 -6.99 7.54 -22.57
N PRO A 308 -5.80 6.94 -22.45
CA PRO A 308 -5.25 6.53 -21.16
C PRO A 308 -4.77 7.74 -20.37
N ARG A 309 -5.11 7.80 -19.08
CA ARG A 309 -4.62 8.83 -18.17
C ARG A 309 -3.19 8.54 -17.71
N GLU A 310 -2.40 9.60 -17.58
CA GLU A 310 -1.00 9.54 -17.14
C GLU A 310 -0.86 10.26 -15.80
N TYR A 311 -0.23 9.60 -14.82
CA TYR A 311 0.07 10.15 -13.51
C TYR A 311 1.56 10.52 -13.46
N VAL A 312 1.88 11.72 -12.99
CA VAL A 312 3.26 12.20 -12.82
C VAL A 312 3.53 12.46 -11.34
N LEU A 313 4.46 11.70 -10.77
CA LEU A 313 4.91 11.84 -9.38
C LEU A 313 6.26 12.57 -9.33
N PHE A 314 6.43 13.46 -8.37
CA PHE A 314 7.56 14.39 -8.35
C PHE A 314 8.70 13.94 -7.45
N GLU A 315 8.42 13.04 -6.51
CA GLU A 315 9.37 12.55 -5.52
C GLU A 315 9.47 11.03 -5.60
N ASP A 316 10.67 10.49 -5.39
CA ASP A 316 10.96 9.06 -5.41
C ASP A 316 10.18 8.30 -4.33
N THR A 317 9.99 8.94 -3.17
CA THR A 317 9.28 8.40 -2.01
C THR A 317 7.77 8.27 -2.24
N GLN A 318 7.22 8.84 -3.31
CA GLN A 318 5.79 8.70 -3.65
C GLN A 318 5.43 7.33 -4.24
N ALA A 319 6.42 6.55 -4.67
CA ALA A 319 6.19 5.27 -5.34
C ALA A 319 7.04 4.15 -4.74
N TYR A 320 6.38 3.03 -4.45
CA TYR A 320 7.02 1.77 -4.09
C TYR A 320 6.87 0.79 -5.25
N PRO A 321 7.98 0.33 -5.88
CA PRO A 321 7.91 -0.67 -6.94
C PRO A 321 7.59 -2.04 -6.33
N GLU A 322 6.32 -2.43 -6.33
CA GLU A 322 5.88 -3.62 -5.60
C GLU A 322 6.15 -4.92 -6.36
N TYR A 323 5.97 -4.90 -7.68
CA TYR A 323 6.20 -6.05 -8.54
C TYR A 323 6.99 -5.65 -9.79
N ILE A 324 7.95 -6.49 -10.16
CA ILE A 324 8.53 -6.55 -11.50
C ILE A 324 7.78 -7.61 -12.28
N VAL A 325 7.15 -7.22 -13.39
CA VAL A 325 6.30 -8.08 -14.21
C VAL A 325 6.89 -8.25 -15.60
N GLN A 326 7.13 -9.50 -15.97
CA GLN A 326 7.64 -9.90 -17.26
C GLN A 326 6.48 -10.29 -18.18
N LEU A 327 6.41 -9.69 -19.37
CA LEU A 327 5.27 -9.80 -20.29
C LEU A 327 5.70 -10.24 -21.69
N ALA A 328 4.86 -11.05 -22.34
CA ALA A 328 4.83 -11.24 -23.79
C ALA A 328 3.59 -10.55 -24.38
N VAL A 329 3.75 -9.83 -25.50
CA VAL A 329 2.67 -9.07 -26.15
C VAL A 329 2.24 -9.70 -27.49
N ASN A 330 2.97 -10.70 -27.99
CA ASN A 330 2.70 -11.38 -29.27
C ASN A 330 2.15 -12.80 -29.04
N ASP A 331 1.19 -13.22 -29.87
CA ASP A 331 0.54 -14.54 -29.82
C ASP A 331 1.50 -15.72 -30.15
N ASP A 332 2.66 -15.44 -30.77
CA ASP A 332 3.62 -16.46 -31.23
C ASP A 332 4.68 -16.84 -30.17
N PHE A 333 4.54 -16.40 -28.91
CA PHE A 333 5.49 -16.75 -27.86
C PHE A 333 5.41 -18.25 -27.53
N THR A 334 6.39 -19.01 -28.01
CA THR A 334 6.60 -20.41 -27.62
C THR A 334 7.63 -20.43 -26.49
N ALA A 335 7.17 -20.69 -25.27
CA ALA A 335 8.05 -20.86 -24.12
C ALA A 335 9.04 -22.01 -24.42
N THR A 336 10.32 -21.69 -24.59
CA THR A 336 11.38 -22.69 -24.60
C THR A 336 11.51 -23.29 -23.20
N GLN A 337 11.60 -24.62 -23.14
CA GLN A 337 11.53 -25.47 -21.96
C GLN A 337 12.25 -24.93 -20.71
N GLU A 338 11.52 -25.04 -19.59
CA GLU A 338 11.91 -25.05 -18.18
C GLU A 338 13.43 -25.06 -17.92
N ASP A 339 13.99 -23.91 -17.55
CA ASP A 339 15.16 -23.87 -16.70
C ASP A 339 14.73 -24.08 -15.23
N GLU A 340 15.49 -24.92 -14.53
CA GLU A 340 15.23 -25.36 -13.16
C GLU A 340 14.84 -24.21 -12.23
N ALA A 341 13.79 -24.43 -11.42
CA ALA A 341 13.30 -23.48 -10.44
C ALA A 341 14.47 -22.89 -9.63
N PRO A 342 14.78 -21.59 -9.78
CA PRO A 342 15.79 -20.98 -8.94
C PRO A 342 15.27 -21.01 -7.50
N THR A 343 16.18 -21.17 -6.55
CA THR A 343 15.92 -20.95 -5.12
C THR A 343 14.99 -19.74 -4.97
N ASN A 344 13.89 -19.87 -4.21
CA ASN A 344 12.82 -18.86 -4.06
C ASN A 344 13.28 -17.47 -3.59
N GLN A 345 14.58 -17.25 -3.45
CA GLN A 345 15.19 -16.05 -2.96
C GLN A 345 16.33 -15.65 -3.90
N ILE A 346 16.18 -14.50 -4.56
CA ILE A 346 17.29 -13.83 -5.25
C ILE A 346 17.73 -12.71 -4.31
N THR A 347 18.86 -12.91 -3.64
CA THR A 347 19.50 -11.87 -2.84
C THR A 347 20.20 -10.90 -3.77
N VAL A 348 19.75 -9.64 -3.76
CA VAL A 348 20.45 -8.54 -4.40
C VAL A 348 21.68 -8.21 -3.53
N GLN A 349 22.86 -8.10 -4.16
CA GLN A 349 24.14 -7.87 -3.46
C GLN A 349 24.40 -6.40 -3.15
#